data_AF-A0A0I9SNI4-F1
#
_entry.id   AF-A0A0I9SNI4-F1
#
_cell.length_a   1.000
_cell.length_b   1.000
_cell.length_c   1.000
_cell.angle_alpha   90.00
_cell.angle_beta   90.00
_cell.angle_gamma   90.00
#
_symmetry.space_group_name_H-M   'P 1'
#
loop_
_entity.id
_entity.type
_entity.pdbx_description
1 polymer ?
#
loop_
_entity_poly.entity_id
_entity_poly.type
_entity_poly.pdbx_seq_one_letter_code
_entity_poly.pdbx_strand_id
1 'polypeptide(L)'
;MTTLNDIDTTNAVAATVATPADTLMLAAKLVAKTVAKIAATDNLLADQQLAVQAAKQKVSDALAGNGNFDDAGRVFKAANNKLDKLLETREALVSNANADLDAVRDQIAAVQAQLRALDA
;
A
#
# COMPACT_ATOMS: atom_id res chain seq x y z
N MET A 1 -7.93 16.11 -66.67
CA MET A 1 -7.12 16.62 -65.54
C MET A 1 -8.03 16.65 -64.34
N THR A 2 -7.90 15.65 -63.47
CA THR A 2 -8.80 15.46 -62.33
C THR A 2 -7.94 15.42 -61.07
N THR A 3 -8.21 16.44 -60.26
CA THR A 3 -7.91 16.78 -58.86
C THR A 3 -7.12 15.81 -57.97
N LEU A 4 -6.31 16.45 -57.12
CA LEU A 4 -5.49 15.93 -56.04
C LEU A 4 -6.22 14.90 -55.16
N ASN A 5 -5.49 13.83 -54.81
CA ASN A 5 -5.80 12.98 -53.67
C ASN A 5 -5.71 13.83 -52.39
N ASP A 6 -6.86 14.17 -51.82
CA ASP A 6 -6.96 14.58 -50.43
C ASP A 6 -6.57 13.39 -49.55
N ILE A 7 -5.32 13.39 -49.07
CA ILE A 7 -4.94 12.53 -47.96
C ILE A 7 -5.63 13.12 -46.73
N ASP A 8 -6.74 12.49 -46.36
CA ASP A 8 -7.42 12.68 -45.09
C ASP A 8 -6.42 12.41 -43.95
N THR A 9 -5.84 13.47 -43.42
CA THR A 9 -4.90 13.46 -42.28
C THR A 9 -5.64 13.62 -40.94
N THR A 10 -6.96 13.51 -40.92
CA THR A 10 -7.78 13.99 -39.80
C THR A 10 -7.92 13.03 -38.62
N ASN A 11 -7.13 11.97 -38.55
CA ASN A 11 -7.12 11.07 -37.40
C ASN A 11 -5.70 10.68 -36.95
N ALA A 12 -4.82 11.68 -36.86
CA ALA A 12 -3.75 11.60 -35.86
C ALA A 12 -4.41 11.73 -34.48
N VAL A 13 -4.81 10.60 -33.89
CA VAL A 13 -5.07 10.53 -32.44
C VAL A 13 -3.74 10.92 -31.80
N ALA A 14 -3.60 12.21 -31.48
CA ALA A 14 -2.45 12.72 -30.76
C ALA A 14 -2.41 11.93 -29.45
N ALA A 15 -1.46 11.00 -29.34
CA ALA A 15 -1.20 10.32 -28.09
C ALA A 15 -0.94 11.43 -27.06
N THR A 16 -1.88 11.63 -26.14
CA THR A 16 -1.76 12.62 -25.09
C THR A 16 -0.57 12.19 -24.25
N VAL A 17 0.59 12.79 -24.50
CA VAL A 17 1.79 12.55 -23.71
C VAL A 17 1.46 12.99 -22.30
N ALA A 18 1.48 12.05 -21.35
CA ALA A 18 1.19 12.35 -19.96
C ALA A 18 2.08 13.51 -19.51
N THR A 19 1.48 14.58 -18.99
CA THR A 19 2.27 15.71 -18.55
C THR A 19 3.07 15.32 -17.29
N PRO A 20 4.16 16.03 -17.00
CA PRO A 20 4.85 15.90 -15.71
C PRO A 20 3.90 16.04 -14.51
N ALA A 21 2.91 16.93 -14.61
CA ALA A 21 1.88 17.14 -13.59
C ALA A 21 0.94 15.92 -13.44
N ASP A 22 0.53 15.29 -14.55
CA ASP A 22 -0.29 14.06 -14.52
C ASP A 22 0.46 12.90 -13.86
N THR A 23 1.76 12.80 -14.17
CA THR A 23 2.64 11.76 -13.61
C THR A 23 2.82 11.93 -12.11
N LEU A 24 3.11 13.16 -11.65
CA LEU A 24 3.18 13.51 -10.23
C LEU A 24 1.85 13.26 -9.50
N MET A 25 0.72 13.61 -10.12
CA MET A 25 -0.59 13.37 -9.53
C MET A 25 -0.90 11.88 -9.39
N LEU A 26 -0.52 11.06 -10.36
CA LEU A 26 -0.67 9.60 -10.27
C LEU A 26 0.19 9.03 -9.14
N ALA A 27 1.43 9.49 -9.01
CA ALA A 27 2.36 9.08 -7.97
C ALA A 27 1.84 9.44 -6.56
N ALA A 28 1.34 10.67 -6.39
CA ALA A 28 0.72 11.10 -5.14
C ALA A 28 -0.50 10.25 -4.77
N LYS A 29 -1.33 9.86 -5.75
CA LYS A 29 -2.48 8.97 -5.54
C LYS A 29 -2.04 7.56 -5.11
N LEU A 30 -0.96 7.03 -5.69
CA LEU A 30 -0.41 5.72 -5.31
C LEU A 30 0.09 5.74 -3.86
N VAL A 31 0.88 6.74 -3.48
CA VAL A 31 1.35 6.92 -2.10
C VAL A 31 0.18 7.04 -1.13
N ALA A 32 -0.82 7.88 -1.44
CA ALA A 32 -2.00 8.04 -0.59
C ALA A 32 -2.76 6.71 -0.38
N LYS A 33 -2.91 5.91 -1.44
CA LYS A 33 -3.55 4.59 -1.39
C LYS A 33 -2.74 3.62 -0.52
N THR A 34 -1.42 3.60 -0.65
CA THR A 34 -0.56 2.69 0.12
C THR A 34 -0.53 3.09 1.60
N VAL A 35 -0.48 4.39 1.92
CA VAL A 35 -0.59 4.90 3.30
C VAL A 35 -1.94 4.52 3.92
N ALA A 36 -3.05 4.64 3.18
CA ALA A 36 -4.36 4.23 3.67
C ALA A 36 -4.43 2.73 4.01
N LYS A 37 -3.80 1.86 3.21
CA LYS A 37 -3.72 0.43 3.48
C LYS A 37 -2.89 0.11 4.73
N ILE A 38 -1.78 0.83 4.94
CA ILE A 38 -0.96 0.70 6.16
C ILE A 38 -1.80 1.07 7.38
N ALA A 39 -2.47 2.22 7.36
CA ALA A 39 -3.31 2.67 8.48
C ALA A 39 -4.43 1.66 8.81
N ALA A 40 -5.09 1.10 7.80
CA ALA A 40 -6.10 0.06 8.00
C ALA A 40 -5.49 -1.21 8.64
N THR A 41 -4.28 -1.59 8.23
CA THR A 41 -3.59 -2.77 8.77
C THR A 41 -3.09 -2.54 10.20
N ASP A 42 -2.65 -1.33 10.53
CA ASP A 42 -2.26 -0.94 11.89
C ASP A 42 -3.46 -0.99 12.85
N ASN A 43 -4.65 -0.59 12.41
CA ASN A 43 -5.87 -0.77 13.21
C ASN A 43 -6.18 -2.25 13.47
N LEU A 44 -6.07 -3.11 12.45
CA LEU A 44 -6.27 -4.56 12.60
C LEU A 44 -5.24 -5.19 13.54
N LEU A 45 -4.00 -4.70 13.53
CA LEU A 45 -2.95 -5.15 14.44
C LEU A 45 -3.26 -4.78 15.88
N ALA A 46 -3.72 -3.55 16.14
CA ALA A 46 -4.13 -3.12 17.47
C ALA A 46 -5.26 -4.02 18.02
N ASP A 47 -6.29 -4.28 17.22
CA ASP A 47 -7.39 -5.18 17.60
C ASP A 47 -6.89 -6.60 17.89
N GLN A 48 -5.96 -7.10 17.07
CA GLN A 48 -5.42 -8.45 17.24
C GLN A 48 -4.50 -8.56 18.46
N GLN A 49 -3.74 -7.52 18.81
CA GLN A 49 -2.95 -7.48 20.03
C GLN A 49 -3.84 -7.55 21.27
N LEU A 50 -4.96 -6.83 21.28
CA LEU A 50 -5.96 -6.95 22.35
C LEU A 50 -6.54 -8.36 22.43
N ALA A 51 -6.83 -8.99 21.29
CA ALA A 51 -7.32 -10.37 21.25
C ALA A 51 -6.31 -11.38 21.81
N VAL A 52 -5.01 -11.21 21.51
CA VAL A 52 -3.93 -12.05 22.08
C VAL A 52 -3.81 -11.84 23.59
N GLN A 53 -3.89 -10.59 24.08
CA GLN A 53 -3.87 -10.30 25.51
C GLN A 53 -5.07 -10.94 26.23
N ALA A 54 -6.27 -10.84 25.68
CA ALA A 54 -7.47 -11.48 26.22
C ALA A 54 -7.34 -13.01 26.23
N ALA A 55 -6.78 -13.61 25.18
CA ALA A 55 -6.54 -15.05 25.12
C ALA A 55 -5.48 -15.50 26.13
N LYS A 56 -4.42 -14.71 26.32
CA LYS A 56 -3.39 -14.95 27.36
C LYS A 56 -4.00 -14.93 28.75
N GLN A 57 -4.91 -13.99 29.03
CA GLN A 57 -5.62 -13.94 30.32
C GLN A 57 -6.43 -15.21 30.55
N LYS A 58 -7.18 -15.68 29.54
CA LYS A 58 -7.94 -16.94 29.64
C LYS A 58 -7.06 -18.16 29.96
N VAL A 59 -5.86 -18.22 29.39
CA VAL A 59 -4.89 -19.28 29.72
C VAL A 59 -4.43 -19.17 31.17
N SER A 60 -4.13 -17.95 31.64
CA SER A 60 -3.76 -17.71 33.03
C SER A 60 -4.86 -18.12 34.02
N ASP A 61 -6.11 -17.76 33.71
CA ASP A 61 -7.27 -18.11 34.54
C ASP A 61 -7.50 -19.63 34.57
N ALA A 62 -7.34 -20.31 33.42
CA ALA A 62 -7.46 -21.76 33.34
C ALA A 62 -6.39 -22.49 34.17
N LEU A 63 -5.15 -21.97 34.16
CA LEU A 63 -4.05 -22.48 35.00
C LEU A 63 -4.30 -22.27 36.51
N ALA A 64 -4.94 -21.17 36.89
CA ALA A 64 -5.18 -20.83 38.29
C ALA A 64 -6.35 -21.60 38.92
N GLY A 65 -7.28 -22.15 38.13
CA GLY A 65 -8.59 -22.60 38.62
C GLY A 65 -9.05 -24.02 38.24
N ASN A 66 -8.16 -24.93 37.81
CA ASN A 66 -8.56 -26.20 37.16
C ASN A 66 -9.47 -26.00 35.94
N GLY A 67 -9.30 -24.88 35.22
CA GLY A 67 -10.09 -24.58 34.03
C GLY A 67 -9.67 -25.40 32.81
N ASN A 68 -10.46 -25.32 31.73
CA ASN A 68 -10.19 -26.05 30.49
C ASN A 68 -8.98 -25.44 29.74
N PHE A 69 -7.77 -25.87 30.12
CA PHE A 69 -6.51 -25.37 29.60
C PHE A 69 -6.35 -25.63 28.09
N ASP A 70 -6.81 -26.78 27.60
CA ASP A 70 -6.67 -27.16 26.19
C ASP A 70 -7.40 -26.18 25.27
N ASP A 71 -8.63 -25.79 25.62
CA ASP A 71 -9.37 -24.79 24.87
C ASP A 71 -8.75 -23.40 24.96
N ALA A 72 -8.31 -22.98 26.14
CA ALA A 72 -7.62 -21.70 26.32
C ALA A 72 -6.31 -21.62 25.51
N GLY A 73 -5.51 -22.69 25.53
CA GLY A 73 -4.28 -22.82 24.77
C GLY A 73 -4.52 -22.81 23.26
N ARG A 74 -5.58 -23.48 22.79
CA ARG A 74 -5.99 -23.44 21.38
C ARG A 74 -6.37 -22.04 20.92
N VAL A 75 -7.17 -21.32 21.72
CA VAL A 75 -7.58 -19.94 21.42
C VAL A 75 -6.36 -19.01 21.40
N PHE A 76 -5.45 -19.14 22.37
CA PHE A 76 -4.21 -18.36 22.40
C PHE A 76 -3.34 -18.62 21.17
N LYS A 77 -3.10 -19.89 20.82
CA LYS A 77 -2.32 -20.26 19.63
C LYS A 77 -2.94 -19.71 18.34
N ALA A 78 -4.26 -19.81 18.19
CA ALA A 78 -4.96 -19.28 17.03
C ALA A 78 -4.86 -17.74 16.93
N ALA A 79 -5.00 -17.03 18.06
CA ALA A 79 -4.85 -15.59 18.11
C ALA A 79 -3.42 -15.14 17.78
N ASN A 80 -2.41 -15.89 18.26
CA ASN A 80 -1.00 -15.58 18.01
C ASN A 80 -0.63 -15.81 16.54
N ASN A 81 -1.04 -16.94 15.95
CA ASN A 81 -0.83 -17.21 14.53
C ASN A 81 -1.45 -16.13 13.63
N LYS A 82 -2.58 -15.56 14.04
CA LYS A 82 -3.22 -14.46 13.29
C LYS A 82 -2.45 -13.14 13.45
N LEU A 83 -1.89 -12.88 14.63
CA LEU A 83 -1.01 -11.73 14.87
C LEU A 83 0.24 -11.81 13.99
N ASP A 84 0.89 -12.97 13.94
CA ASP A 84 2.09 -13.18 13.12
C ASP A 84 1.82 -12.89 11.64
N LYS A 85 0.73 -13.42 11.09
CA LYS A 85 0.32 -13.14 9.69
C LYS A 85 0.03 -11.66 9.43
N LEU A 86 -0.54 -10.95 10.41
CA LEU A 86 -0.79 -9.52 10.27
C LEU A 86 0.52 -8.72 10.30
N LEU A 87 1.51 -9.13 11.10
CA LEU A 87 2.83 -8.52 11.13
C LEU A 87 3.54 -8.71 9.79
N GLU A 88 3.56 -9.92 9.24
CA GLU A 88 4.11 -10.21 7.91
C GLU A 88 3.42 -9.37 6.82
N THR A 89 2.09 -9.26 6.87
CA THR A 89 1.31 -8.43 5.93
C THR A 89 1.70 -6.96 6.05
N ARG A 90 1.87 -6.46 7.27
CA ARG A 90 2.27 -5.08 7.54
C ARG A 90 3.66 -4.79 7.00
N GLU A 91 4.62 -5.68 7.22
CA GLU A 91 6.00 -5.55 6.71
C GLU A 91 6.01 -5.48 5.18
N ALA A 92 5.24 -6.34 4.51
CA ALA A 92 5.10 -6.30 3.06
C ALA A 92 4.49 -4.98 2.57
N LEU A 93 3.47 -4.47 3.25
CA LEU A 93 2.85 -3.17 2.92
C LEU A 93 3.81 -2.00 3.10
N VAL A 94 4.58 -1.98 4.19
CA VAL A 94 5.60 -0.96 4.44
C VAL A 94 6.70 -1.02 3.39
N SER A 95 7.17 -2.22 3.03
CA SER A 95 8.15 -2.40 1.95
C SER A 95 7.64 -1.85 0.63
N ASN A 96 6.39 -2.15 0.27
CA ASN A 96 5.77 -1.63 -0.95
C ASN A 96 5.62 -0.10 -0.91
N ALA A 97 5.29 0.48 0.26
CA ALA A 97 5.19 1.92 0.43
C ALA A 97 6.54 2.64 0.23
N ASN A 98 7.63 2.04 0.70
CA ASN A 98 8.97 2.57 0.47
C ASN A 98 9.32 2.55 -1.02
N ALA A 99 9.01 1.45 -1.73
CA ALA A 99 9.21 1.38 -3.17
C ALA A 99 8.36 2.43 -3.93
N ASP A 100 7.10 2.61 -3.55
CA ASP A 100 6.24 3.66 -4.12
C ASP A 100 6.82 5.07 -3.88
N LEU A 101 7.34 5.34 -2.68
CA LEU A 101 7.96 6.62 -2.33
C LEU A 101 9.24 6.89 -3.13
N ASP A 102 10.08 5.87 -3.33
CA ASP A 102 11.30 6.00 -4.12
C ASP A 102 10.95 6.28 -5.60
N ALA A 103 9.95 5.60 -6.15
CA ALA A 103 9.45 5.90 -7.49
C ALA A 103 8.94 7.36 -7.62
N VAL A 104 8.28 7.89 -6.59
CA VAL A 104 7.83 9.30 -6.57
C VAL A 104 9.04 10.25 -6.52
N ARG A 105 10.07 9.93 -5.73
CA ARG A 105 11.30 10.75 -5.64
C ARG A 105 12.02 10.83 -6.98
N ASP A 106 12.13 9.71 -7.69
CA ASP A 106 12.74 9.65 -9.02
C ASP A 106 11.97 10.51 -10.02
N GLN A 107 10.63 10.48 -9.97
CA GLN A 107 9.79 11.32 -10.82
C GLN A 107 9.95 12.80 -10.51
N ILE A 108 9.99 13.20 -9.23
CA ILE A 108 10.26 14.59 -8.83
C ILE A 108 11.60 15.05 -9.39
N ALA A 109 12.65 14.23 -9.29
CA ALA A 109 13.97 14.56 -9.82
C ALA A 109 13.95 14.76 -11.33
N ALA A 110 13.21 13.93 -12.08
CA ALA A 110 13.03 14.08 -13.52
C ALA A 110 12.33 15.40 -13.89
N VAL A 111 11.27 15.78 -13.18
CA VAL A 111 10.58 17.06 -13.41
C VAL A 111 11.49 18.25 -13.08
N GLN A 112 12.27 18.17 -12.00
CA GLN A 112 13.24 19.21 -11.65
C GLN A 112 14.32 19.37 -12.73
N ALA A 113 14.79 18.28 -13.33
CA ALA A 113 15.75 18.34 -14.44
C ALA A 113 15.16 19.02 -15.68
N GLN A 114 13.88 18.73 -16.01
CA GLN A 114 13.18 19.39 -17.11
C GLN A 114 13.00 20.90 -16.88
N LEU A 115 12.65 21.32 -15.66
CA LEU A 115 12.55 22.74 -15.31
C LEU A 115 13.88 23.47 -15.50
N ARG A 116 14.98 22.89 -15.02
CA ARG A 116 16.32 23.47 -15.20
C ARG A 116 16.73 23.59 -16.67
N ALA A 117 16.31 22.64 -17.51
CA ALA A 117 16.59 22.68 -18.95
C ALA A 117 15.75 23.75 -19.69
N LEU A 118 14.59 24.13 -19.15
CA LEU A 118 13.76 25.22 -19.67
C LEU A 118 14.26 26.61 -19.25
N ASP A 119 14.90 26.70 -18.07
CA ASP A 119 15.46 27.95 -17.54
C ASP A 119 16.83 28.33 -18.16
N ALA A 120 17.50 27.40 -18.86
CA ALA A 120 18.84 27.54 -19.43
C ALA A 120 18.82 27.94 -20.92
#